data_AF-A0A328DUF5-F1
#
_entry.id   AF-A0A328DUF5-F1
#
_cell.length_a   1.000
_cell.length_b   1.000
_cell.length_c   1.000
_cell.angle_alpha   90.00
_cell.angle_beta   90.00
_cell.angle_gamma   90.00
#
_symmetry.space_group_name_H-M   'P 1'
#
loop_
_entity.id
_entity.type
_entity.pdbx_description
1 polymer ?
#
loop_
_entity_poly.entity_id
_entity_poly.type
_entity_poly.pdbx_seq_one_letter_code
_entity_poly.pdbx_strand_id
1 'polypeptide(L)'
;MIEVSGLDFASESSLDENKLMLNRLWSNIHSCVALIENNSDLLSAFSKVISEQKELIESAIASHDVDTGVPNIFENYCGVPAPSEIKVLPPQPAHSKGSGKRIKSAKEIQIEQSKKNKRMCRTCKELGYHDSRNCPMNSSA
;
A
#
# COMPACT_ATOMS: atom_id res chain seq x y z
N MET A 1 8.55 25.25 30.05
CA MET A 1 7.75 24.04 30.33
C MET A 1 7.26 23.52 29.00
N ILE A 2 7.87 22.43 28.52
CA ILE A 2 7.27 21.60 27.49
C ILE A 2 7.28 20.20 28.09
N GLU A 3 6.16 19.84 28.72
CA GLU A 3 5.81 18.45 28.96
C GLU A 3 5.24 17.93 27.65
N VAL A 4 5.85 16.88 27.10
CA VAL A 4 5.14 15.94 26.24
C VAL A 4 5.54 14.55 26.71
N SER A 5 4.76 14.08 27.67
CA SER A 5 4.66 12.70 28.13
C SER A 5 4.20 11.82 26.98
N GLY A 6 4.88 10.69 26.76
CA GLY A 6 4.45 9.69 25.79
C GLY A 6 5.52 8.71 25.35
N LEU A 7 6.45 8.33 26.23
CA LEU A 7 7.23 7.11 26.02
C LEU A 7 6.47 5.97 26.70
N ASP A 8 6.16 4.97 25.89
CA ASP A 8 5.24 3.88 26.13
C ASP A 8 5.74 2.90 27.20
N PHE A 9 5.42 3.18 28.47
CA PHE A 9 5.81 2.37 29.65
C PHE A 9 5.15 0.97 29.68
N ALA A 10 4.13 0.73 28.87
CA ALA A 10 3.45 -0.58 28.82
C ALA A 10 4.28 -1.66 28.11
N SER A 11 5.12 -1.27 27.14
CA SER A 11 5.92 -2.19 26.32
C SER A 11 7.00 -2.94 27.12
N GLU A 12 7.58 -2.32 28.14
CA GLU A 12 8.69 -2.86 28.93
C GLU A 12 8.25 -3.92 29.95
N SER A 13 7.00 -3.85 30.43
CA SER A 13 6.43 -4.80 31.40
C SER A 13 6.24 -6.22 30.83
N SER A 14 5.78 -6.32 29.57
CA SER A 14 5.54 -7.60 28.89
C SER A 14 6.83 -8.37 28.55
N LEU A 15 7.93 -7.65 28.33
CA LEU A 15 9.25 -8.23 28.10
C LEU A 15 9.81 -8.87 29.37
N ASP A 16 9.44 -8.37 30.55
CA ASP A 16 9.90 -8.88 31.84
C ASP A 16 9.17 -10.18 32.24
N GLU A 17 7.85 -10.24 32.02
CA GLU A 17 7.06 -11.46 32.29
C GLU A 17 7.50 -12.64 31.43
N ASN A 18 7.75 -12.40 30.14
CA ASN A 18 8.25 -13.44 29.23
C ASN A 18 9.63 -13.97 29.66
N LYS A 19 10.53 -13.09 30.10
CA LYS A 19 11.84 -13.50 30.63
C LYS A 19 11.70 -14.34 31.90
N LEU A 20 10.78 -13.98 32.80
CA LEU A 20 10.52 -14.76 34.01
C LEU A 20 9.98 -16.16 33.67
N MET A 21 9.05 -16.25 32.71
CA MET A 21 8.52 -17.54 32.25
C MET A 21 9.61 -18.40 31.61
N LEU A 22 10.47 -17.81 30.77
CA LEU A 22 11.61 -18.50 30.16
C LEU A 22 12.58 -19.03 31.20
N ASN A 23 12.97 -18.21 32.17
CA ASN A 23 13.89 -18.61 33.23
C ASN A 23 13.31 -19.76 34.08
N ARG A 24 12.00 -19.70 34.37
CA ARG A 24 11.31 -20.77 35.10
C ARG A 24 11.27 -22.07 34.29
N LEU A 25 10.98 -21.99 32.99
CA LEU A 25 10.98 -23.15 32.10
C LEU A 25 12.36 -23.81 32.06
N TRP A 26 13.42 -23.03 31.84
CA TRP A 26 14.80 -23.53 31.85
C TRP A 26 15.16 -24.19 33.18
N SER A 27 14.82 -23.55 34.30
CA SER A 27 15.10 -24.10 35.64
C SER A 27 14.43 -25.46 35.86
N ASN A 28 13.19 -25.63 35.39
CA ASN A 28 12.48 -26.90 35.47
C ASN A 28 13.15 -27.98 34.60
N ILE A 29 13.51 -27.65 33.34
CA ILE A 29 14.20 -28.59 32.45
C ILE A 29 15.53 -29.04 33.06
N HIS A 30 16.33 -28.10 33.56
CA HIS A 30 17.59 -28.41 34.24
C HIS A 30 17.37 -29.30 35.46
N SER A 31 16.35 -29.03 36.28
CA SER A 31 16.01 -29.84 37.44
C SER A 31 15.63 -31.27 37.04
N CYS A 32 14.84 -31.43 35.97
CA CYS A 32 14.49 -32.75 35.44
C CYS A 32 15.73 -33.53 34.99
N VAL A 33 16.64 -32.88 34.24
CA VAL A 33 17.88 -33.52 33.77
C VAL A 33 18.74 -33.95 34.96
N ALA A 34 18.92 -33.10 35.97
CA ALA A 34 19.68 -33.43 37.16
C ALA A 34 19.12 -34.65 37.93
N LEU A 35 17.78 -34.83 37.93
CA LEU A 35 17.14 -35.98 38.59
C LEU A 35 17.34 -37.29 37.83
N ILE A 36 17.46 -37.24 36.50
CA ILE A 36 17.50 -38.43 35.64
C ILE A 36 18.89 -38.73 35.08
N GLU A 37 19.90 -37.90 35.32
CA GLU A 37 21.22 -37.95 34.66
C GLU A 37 21.95 -39.31 34.79
N ASN A 38 21.67 -40.07 35.85
CA ASN A 38 22.29 -41.37 36.11
C ASN A 38 21.42 -42.56 35.64
N ASN A 39 20.30 -42.31 34.96
CA ASN A 39 19.39 -43.33 34.47
C ASN A 39 19.18 -43.18 32.95
N SER A 40 19.87 -44.05 32.20
CA SER A 40 19.85 -44.04 30.73
C SER A 40 18.45 -44.24 30.13
N ASP A 41 17.60 -45.05 30.76
CA ASP A 41 16.25 -45.32 30.26
C ASP A 41 15.37 -44.09 30.42
N LEU A 42 15.46 -43.41 31.57
CA LEU A 42 14.74 -42.17 31.83
C LEU A 42 15.25 -41.01 30.97
N LEU A 43 16.56 -40.92 30.74
CA LEU A 43 17.16 -39.95 29.81
C LEU A 43 16.62 -40.12 28.39
N SER A 44 16.58 -41.36 27.89
CA SER A 44 16.03 -41.69 26.57
C SER A 44 14.54 -41.33 26.48
N ALA A 45 13.76 -41.69 27.50
CA ALA A 45 12.35 -41.36 27.57
C ALA A 45 12.10 -39.83 27.59
N PHE A 46 12.84 -39.09 28.40
CA PHE A 46 12.71 -37.63 28.48
C PHE A 46 13.16 -36.94 27.19
N SER A 47 14.23 -37.43 26.56
CA SER A 47 14.69 -36.94 25.25
C SER A 47 13.63 -37.12 24.17
N LYS A 48 12.91 -38.25 24.16
CA LYS A 48 11.79 -38.49 23.26
C LYS A 48 10.67 -37.47 23.46
N VAL A 49 10.28 -37.22 24.70
CA VAL A 49 9.23 -36.22 25.04
C VAL A 49 9.62 -34.81 24.57
N ILE A 50 10.86 -34.39 24.79
CA ILE A 50 11.33 -33.08 24.32
C ILE A 50 11.35 -33.00 22.78
N SER A 51 11.71 -34.09 22.10
CA SER A 51 11.72 -34.14 20.64
C SER A 51 10.31 -34.08 20.06
N GLU A 52 9.36 -34.83 20.63
CA GLU A 52 7.95 -34.78 20.24
C GLU A 52 7.35 -33.39 20.47
N GLN A 53 7.64 -32.76 21.61
CA GLN A 53 7.18 -31.41 21.90
C GLN A 53 7.77 -30.38 20.92
N LYS A 54 9.03 -30.56 20.50
CA LYS A 54 9.68 -29.71 19.49
C LYS A 54 8.96 -29.82 18.15
N GLU A 55 8.66 -31.02 17.67
CA GLU A 55 7.94 -31.23 16.40
C GLU A 55 6.53 -30.62 16.42
N LEU A 56 5.81 -30.71 17.55
CA LEU A 56 4.52 -30.06 17.73
C LEU A 56 4.63 -28.53 17.65
N ILE A 57 5.67 -27.94 18.24
CA ILE A 57 5.90 -26.49 18.18
C ILE A 57 6.24 -26.05 16.73
N GLU A 58 7.13 -26.78 16.07
CA GLU A 58 7.53 -26.48 14.68
C GLU A 58 6.33 -26.57 13.72
N SER A 59 5.49 -27.60 13.87
CA SER A 59 4.27 -27.74 13.07
C SER A 59 3.23 -26.65 13.36
N ALA A 60 3.06 -26.24 14.62
CA ALA A 60 2.17 -25.13 14.98
C ALA A 60 2.64 -23.80 14.36
N ILE A 61 3.95 -23.52 14.40
CA ILE A 61 4.54 -22.33 13.75
C ILE A 61 4.33 -22.40 12.24
N ALA A 62 4.63 -23.54 11.60
CA ALA A 62 4.44 -23.71 10.16
C ALA A 62 2.97 -23.59 9.73
N SER A 63 2.01 -24.04 10.55
CA SER A 63 0.59 -23.89 10.29
C SER A 63 0.10 -22.44 10.40
N HIS A 64 0.75 -21.63 11.24
CA HIS A 64 0.46 -20.20 11.38
C HIS A 64 0.95 -19.41 10.15
N ASP A 65 2.02 -19.85 9.50
CA ASP A 65 2.51 -19.25 8.25
C ASP A 65 1.56 -19.47 7.05
N VAL A 66 0.75 -20.54 7.08
CA VAL A 66 -0.22 -20.84 6.00
C VAL A 66 -1.43 -19.90 6.04
N ASP A 67 -1.76 -19.30 7.20
CA ASP A 67 -2.80 -18.27 7.32
C ASP A 67 -2.33 -16.88 6.85
N THR A 68 -1.02 -16.64 6.84
CA THR A 68 -0.37 -15.51 6.15
C THR A 68 0.01 -15.86 4.71
N GLY A 69 -0.65 -16.86 4.12
CA GLY A 69 -0.52 -17.22 2.71
C GLY A 69 -0.43 -15.96 1.85
N VAL A 70 0.52 -15.98 0.92
CA VAL A 70 0.86 -15.00 -0.13
C VAL A 70 -0.18 -13.91 -0.48
N PRO A 71 -1.51 -14.15 -0.56
CA PRO A 71 -2.51 -13.07 -0.58
C PRO A 71 -2.32 -11.96 0.47
N ASN A 72 -1.99 -12.30 1.72
CA ASN A 72 -1.92 -11.34 2.84
C ASN A 72 -0.81 -10.29 2.65
N ILE A 73 0.31 -10.64 2.00
CA ILE A 73 1.43 -9.71 1.78
C ILE A 73 1.02 -8.57 0.85
N PHE A 74 0.34 -8.88 -0.25
CA PHE A 74 -0.10 -7.86 -1.21
C PHE A 74 -1.25 -7.03 -0.64
N GLU A 75 -2.18 -7.64 0.09
CA GLU A 75 -3.27 -6.92 0.73
C GLU A 75 -2.77 -5.99 1.84
N ASN A 76 -1.79 -6.41 2.66
CA ASN A 76 -1.14 -5.55 3.64
C ASN A 76 -0.32 -4.43 2.99
N TYR A 77 0.40 -4.72 1.89
CA TYR A 77 1.20 -3.71 1.20
C TYR A 77 0.33 -2.67 0.48
N CYS A 78 -0.71 -3.11 -0.22
CA CYS A 78 -1.62 -2.25 -0.98
C CYS A 78 -2.74 -1.63 -0.14
N GLY A 79 -3.02 -2.20 1.04
CA GLY A 79 -4.11 -1.78 1.95
C GLY A 79 -5.52 -2.09 1.45
N VAL A 80 -5.65 -2.92 0.40
CA VAL A 80 -6.92 -3.23 -0.25
C VAL A 80 -6.99 -4.74 -0.50
N PRO A 81 -8.08 -5.41 -0.09
CA PRO A 81 -8.25 -6.84 -0.35
C PRO A 81 -8.42 -7.10 -1.86
N ALA A 82 -7.99 -8.29 -2.29
CA ALA A 82 -8.17 -8.72 -3.67
C ALA A 82 -9.67 -8.78 -4.03
N PRO A 83 -10.10 -8.26 -5.19
CA PRO A 83 -11.48 -8.37 -5.63
C PRO A 83 -11.89 -9.83 -5.81
N SER A 84 -13.10 -10.19 -5.39
CA SER A 84 -13.65 -11.55 -5.55
C SER A 84 -13.87 -11.95 -7.01
N GLU A 85 -13.96 -10.99 -7.91
CA GLU A 85 -14.10 -11.20 -9.35
C GLU A 85 -13.16 -10.26 -10.12
N ILE A 86 -12.23 -10.83 -10.89
CA ILE A 86 -11.28 -10.07 -11.72
C ILE A 86 -11.89 -9.86 -13.11
N LYS A 87 -12.42 -8.67 -13.35
CA LYS A 87 -12.90 -8.28 -14.69
C LYS A 87 -11.83 -7.50 -15.45
N VAL A 88 -11.03 -8.21 -16.25
CA VAL A 88 -10.06 -7.57 -17.15
C VAL A 88 -10.79 -7.01 -18.36
N LEU A 89 -10.97 -5.69 -18.41
CA LEU A 89 -11.45 -5.00 -19.59
C LEU A 89 -10.29 -4.68 -20.53
N PRO A 90 -10.50 -4.66 -21.86
CA PRO A 90 -9.53 -4.10 -22.78
C PRO A 90 -9.19 -2.66 -22.36
N PRO A 91 -7.92 -2.24 -22.45
CA PRO A 91 -7.57 -0.85 -22.18
C PRO A 91 -8.40 0.05 -23.08
N GLN A 92 -8.87 1.18 -22.54
CA GLN A 92 -9.61 2.13 -23.36
C GLN A 92 -8.75 2.53 -24.57
N PRO A 93 -9.32 2.52 -25.79
CA PRO A 93 -8.59 2.94 -26.97
C PRO A 93 -7.97 4.32 -26.78
N ALA A 94 -6.64 4.37 -26.68
CA ALA A 94 -5.92 5.62 -26.53
C ALA A 94 -5.70 6.25 -27.90
N HIS A 95 -6.22 7.45 -28.12
CA HIS A 95 -5.92 8.26 -29.30
C HIS A 95 -4.54 8.93 -29.16
N SER A 96 -3.47 8.12 -29.27
CA SER A 96 -2.08 8.60 -29.19
C SER A 96 -1.65 9.42 -30.40
N LYS A 97 -2.38 9.32 -31.51
CA LYS A 97 -2.06 10.01 -32.79
C LYS A 97 -2.56 11.46 -32.85
N GLY A 98 -2.96 12.05 -31.72
CA GLY A 98 -3.50 13.41 -31.66
C GLY A 98 -4.60 13.65 -32.71
N SER A 99 -4.82 14.90 -33.11
CA SER A 99 -5.76 15.20 -34.20
C SER A 99 -5.26 14.77 -35.59
N GLY A 100 -4.03 14.26 -35.73
CA GLY A 100 -3.32 14.14 -37.01
C GLY A 100 -3.06 15.48 -37.72
N LYS A 101 -3.62 16.58 -37.21
CA LYS A 101 -3.41 17.96 -37.67
C LYS A 101 -2.24 18.55 -36.90
N ARG A 102 -1.42 19.33 -37.61
CA ARG A 102 -0.34 20.11 -37.00
C ARG A 102 -0.94 21.13 -36.02
N ILE A 103 -0.49 21.10 -34.77
CA ILE A 103 -0.81 22.13 -33.76
C ILE A 103 -0.05 23.40 -34.16
N LYS A 104 -0.76 24.51 -34.34
CA LYS A 104 -0.14 25.80 -34.66
C LYS A 104 0.39 26.43 -33.37
N SER A 105 1.59 27.01 -33.44
CA SER A 105 2.12 27.83 -32.35
C SER A 105 1.33 29.13 -32.18
N ALA A 106 1.40 29.75 -30.99
CA ALA A 106 0.77 31.04 -30.74
C ALA A 106 1.19 32.11 -31.78
N LYS A 107 2.47 32.09 -32.17
CA LYS A 107 3.01 32.97 -33.21
C LYS A 107 2.34 32.75 -34.56
N GLU A 108 2.15 31.50 -34.97
CA GLU A 108 1.48 31.18 -36.25
C GLU A 108 0.01 31.59 -36.25
N ILE A 109 -0.69 31.38 -35.14
CA ILE A 109 -2.08 31.82 -34.98
C ILE A 109 -2.17 33.35 -35.09
N GLN A 110 -1.26 34.08 -34.43
CA GLN A 110 -1.23 35.54 -34.48
C GLN A 110 -0.90 36.08 -35.89
N ILE A 111 0.02 35.44 -36.62
CA ILE A 111 0.35 35.80 -38.00
C ILE A 111 -0.85 35.55 -38.93
N GLU A 112 -1.55 34.42 -38.79
CA GLU A 112 -2.74 34.17 -39.59
C GLU A 112 -3.89 35.12 -39.26
N GLN A 113 -4.01 35.51 -38.00
CA GLN A 113 -5.00 36.49 -37.56
C GLN A 113 -4.66 37.90 -38.06
N SER A 114 -3.38 38.28 -38.11
CA SER A 114 -2.95 39.60 -38.62
C SER A 114 -3.18 39.76 -40.13
N LYS A 115 -3.19 38.66 -40.90
CA LYS A 115 -3.58 38.65 -42.32
C LYS A 115 -5.06 38.94 -42.55
N LYS A 116 -5.91 38.80 -41.52
CA LYS A 116 -7.34 39.09 -41.62
C LYS A 116 -7.56 40.58 -41.34
N ASN A 117 -8.50 41.18 -42.06
CA ASN A 117 -8.90 42.55 -41.76
C ASN A 117 -9.81 42.58 -40.53
N LYS A 118 -9.64 43.60 -39.68
CA LYS A 118 -10.60 43.89 -38.62
C LYS A 118 -11.90 44.36 -39.23
N ARG A 119 -13.03 44.02 -38.61
CA ARG A 119 -14.38 44.40 -39.04
C ARG A 119 -15.18 44.93 -37.87
N MET A 120 -16.17 45.76 -38.17
CA MET A 120 -17.08 46.34 -37.18
C MET A 120 -18.11 45.30 -36.74
N CYS A 121 -18.15 44.98 -35.45
CA CYS A 121 -19.14 44.08 -34.89
C CYS A 121 -20.48 44.80 -34.71
N ARG A 122 -21.61 44.20 -35.14
CA ARG A 122 -22.94 44.81 -34.97
C ARG A 122 -23.45 44.77 -33.53
N THR A 123 -22.99 43.80 -32.74
CA THR A 123 -23.44 43.61 -31.34
C THR A 123 -22.75 44.59 -30.40
N CYS A 124 -21.41 44.61 -30.38
CA CYS A 124 -20.65 45.49 -29.48
C CYS A 124 -20.18 46.81 -30.11
N LYS A 125 -20.35 46.99 -31.44
CA LYS A 125 -19.89 48.20 -32.18
C LYS A 125 -18.39 48.45 -32.08
N GLU A 126 -17.60 47.41 -31.83
CA GLU A 126 -16.14 47.50 -31.82
C GLU A 126 -15.51 46.93 -33.10
N LEU A 127 -14.34 47.48 -33.47
CA LEU A 127 -13.55 46.99 -34.59
C LEU A 127 -12.63 45.84 -34.13
N GLY A 128 -12.97 44.61 -34.50
CA GLY A 128 -12.27 43.41 -34.03
C GLY A 128 -12.16 42.30 -35.07
N TYR A 129 -11.66 41.13 -34.63
CA TYR A 129 -11.59 39.91 -35.45
C TYR A 129 -12.86 39.04 -35.36
N HIS A 130 -13.91 39.55 -34.72
CA HIS A 130 -15.18 38.87 -34.50
C HIS A 130 -16.32 39.61 -35.24
N ASP A 131 -17.43 38.92 -35.47
CA ASP A 131 -18.72 39.45 -35.90
C ASP A 131 -19.78 39.25 -34.80
N SER A 132 -21.03 39.60 -35.08
CA SER A 132 -22.12 39.51 -34.08
C SER A 132 -22.35 38.10 -33.55
N ARG A 133 -22.02 37.05 -34.31
CA ARG A 133 -22.28 35.65 -33.93
C ARG A 133 -21.27 35.14 -32.90
N ASN A 134 -20.02 35.59 -33.01
CA ASN A 134 -18.93 35.21 -32.10
C ASN A 134 -18.44 36.40 -31.25
N CYS A 135 -19.32 37.39 -31.04
CA CYS A 135 -19.02 38.52 -30.20
C CYS A 135 -18.94 38.07 -28.73
N PRO A 136 -17.93 38.49 -27.94
CA PRO A 136 -17.83 38.15 -26.53
C PRO A 136 -18.99 38.72 -25.70
N MET A 137 -19.65 39.77 -26.19
CA MET A 137 -20.85 40.36 -25.58
C MET A 137 -22.15 39.73 -26.09
N ASN A 138 -22.09 38.64 -26.87
CA ASN A 138 -23.28 37.92 -27.29
C ASN A 138 -23.77 37.04 -26.14
N SER A 139 -24.95 37.33 -25.60
CA SER A 139 -25.60 36.56 -24.52
C SER A 139 -26.30 35.28 -25.00
N SER A 140 -26.23 34.97 -26.29
CA SER A 140 -26.84 33.78 -26.91
C SER A 140 -25.80 32.73 -27.33
N ALA A 141 -24.60 32.77 -26.75
CA ALA A 141 -23.52 31.81 -27.00
C ALA A 141 -23.50 30.69 -25.96
#